data_AF-A0A165XZD9-F1
#
_entry.id   AF-A0A165XZD9-F1
#
_cell.length_a   1.000
_cell.length_b   1.000
_cell.length_c   1.000
_cell.angle_alpha   90.00
_cell.angle_beta   90.00
_cell.angle_gamma   90.00
#
_symmetry.space_group_name_H-M   'P 1'
#
loop_
_entity.id
_entity.type
_entity.pdbx_description
1 polymer ?
#
loop_
_entity_poly.entity_id
_entity_poly.type
_entity_poly.pdbx_seq_one_letter_code
_entity_poly.pdbx_strand_id
1 'polypeptide(L)'
;MINLYKKHAIIDLMRYYTVMNLLMILLFFFRNLADVPWHLILFALLLGLNFLLIGALLILLVKNVEMAFGFIAIYTVVEYVTNGELIPWPHFFYKFNSMVDGNEAFVYAANILSIVIASLLIRRKLTE
;
A
#
# COMPACT_ATOMS: atom_id res chain seq x y z
N MET A 1 -28.62 -6.21 -7.37
CA MET A 1 -27.46 -5.29 -7.40
C MET A 1 -26.28 -5.76 -6.56
N ILE A 2 -26.46 -6.11 -5.27
CA ILE A 2 -25.37 -6.58 -4.38
C ILE A 2 -24.58 -7.77 -4.98
N ASN A 3 -25.27 -8.75 -5.55
CA ASN A 3 -24.64 -9.95 -6.12
C ASN A 3 -23.85 -9.68 -7.42
N LEU A 4 -24.22 -8.65 -8.20
CA LEU A 4 -23.56 -8.33 -9.46
C LEU A 4 -22.21 -7.63 -9.21
N TYR A 5 -22.14 -6.78 -8.19
CA TYR A 5 -20.91 -6.10 -7.80
C TYR A 5 -19.88 -7.10 -7.25
N LYS A 6 -20.27 -8.07 -6.41
CA LYS A 6 -19.35 -9.10 -5.90
C LYS A 6 -18.64 -9.89 -7.00
N LYS A 7 -19.35 -10.21 -8.09
CA LYS A 7 -18.78 -10.94 -9.23
C LYS A 7 -17.67 -10.16 -9.92
N HIS A 8 -17.81 -8.83 -10.03
CA HIS A 8 -16.81 -7.96 -10.66
C HIS A 8 -15.74 -7.51 -9.66
N ALA A 9 -16.04 -7.48 -8.35
CA ALA A 9 -15.10 -7.08 -7.30
C ALA A 9 -13.80 -7.89 -7.32
N ILE A 10 -13.85 -9.19 -7.58
CA ILE A 10 -12.63 -10.01 -7.69
C ILE A 10 -11.78 -9.58 -8.89
N ILE A 11 -12.41 -9.35 -10.05
CA ILE A 11 -11.73 -8.91 -11.28
C ILE A 11 -11.15 -7.51 -11.08
N ASP A 12 -11.90 -6.63 -10.46
CA ASP A 12 -11.52 -5.26 -10.12
C ASP A 12 -10.34 -5.21 -9.14
N LEU A 13 -10.36 -6.08 -8.13
CA LEU A 13 -9.21 -6.29 -7.24
C LEU A 13 -8.00 -6.78 -8.02
N MET A 14 -8.14 -7.79 -8.88
CA MET A 14 -7.02 -8.27 -9.70
C MET A 14 -6.44 -7.18 -10.60
N ARG A 15 -7.29 -6.40 -11.28
CA ARG A 15 -6.87 -5.25 -12.10
C ARG A 15 -6.07 -4.26 -11.26
N TYR A 16 -6.57 -3.89 -10.09
CA TYR A 16 -5.87 -3.01 -9.17
C TYR A 16 -4.53 -3.57 -8.71
N TYR A 17 -4.47 -4.84 -8.29
CA TYR A 17 -3.22 -5.49 -7.90
C TYR A 17 -2.19 -5.44 -9.03
N THR A 18 -2.59 -5.77 -10.26
CA THR A 18 -1.67 -5.72 -11.41
C THR A 18 -1.13 -4.31 -11.64
N VAL A 19 -1.99 -3.30 -11.73
CA VAL A 19 -1.58 -1.93 -12.01
C VAL A 19 -0.71 -1.38 -10.88
N MET A 20 -1.08 -1.63 -9.62
CA MET A 20 -0.32 -1.14 -8.47
C MET A 20 1.05 -1.81 -8.36
N ASN A 21 1.16 -3.12 -8.63
CA ASN A 21 2.48 -3.78 -8.68
C ASN A 21 3.36 -3.22 -9.80
N LEU A 22 2.78 -2.95 -10.99
CA LEU A 22 3.52 -2.30 -12.08
C LEU A 22 4.02 -0.91 -11.68
N LEU A 23 3.18 -0.12 -11.00
CA LEU A 23 3.57 1.19 -10.46
C LEU A 23 4.73 1.06 -9.46
N MET A 24 4.63 0.12 -8.51
CA MET A 24 5.69 -0.09 -7.52
C MET A 24 6.99 -0.52 -8.19
N ILE A 25 6.96 -1.48 -9.13
CA ILE A 25 8.14 -1.91 -9.90
C ILE A 25 8.78 -0.73 -10.62
N LEU A 26 7.97 0.13 -11.26
CA LEU A 26 8.46 1.33 -11.95
C LEU A 26 9.19 2.25 -10.97
N LEU A 27 8.60 2.54 -9.81
CA LEU A 27 9.19 3.41 -8.79
C LEU A 27 10.49 2.83 -8.19
N PHE A 28 10.53 1.51 -7.96
CA PHE A 28 11.72 0.81 -7.45
C PHE A 28 12.82 0.68 -8.50
N PHE A 29 12.49 0.55 -9.79
CA PHE A 29 13.48 0.47 -10.87
C PHE A 29 14.39 1.71 -10.90
N PHE A 30 13.84 2.88 -10.58
CA PHE A 30 14.61 4.13 -10.52
C PHE A 30 15.36 4.33 -9.20
N ARG A 31 15.26 3.40 -8.23
CA ARG A 31 15.95 3.49 -6.94
C ARG A 31 17.21 2.63 -6.96
N ASN A 32 18.34 3.17 -6.52
CA ASN A 32 19.52 2.34 -6.27
C ASN A 32 19.32 1.53 -4.99
N LEU A 33 19.32 0.20 -5.11
CA LEU A 33 19.08 -0.74 -4.00
C LEU A 33 20.34 -1.44 -3.49
N ALA A 34 21.51 -1.21 -4.10
CA ALA A 34 22.73 -1.99 -3.85
C ALA A 34 23.20 -1.94 -2.38
N ASP A 35 23.05 -0.78 -1.73
CA ASP A 35 23.52 -0.54 -0.36
C ASP A 35 22.39 -0.49 0.67
N VAL A 36 21.19 -0.93 0.29
CA VAL A 36 20.01 -0.87 1.18
C VAL A 36 20.04 -2.01 2.20
N PRO A 37 19.97 -1.73 3.51
CA PRO A 37 19.83 -2.76 4.53
C PRO A 37 18.57 -3.63 4.33
N TRP A 38 18.73 -4.95 4.48
CA TRP A 38 17.66 -5.93 4.21
C TRP A 38 16.36 -5.69 5.00
N HIS A 39 16.44 -5.18 6.23
CA HIS A 39 15.27 -4.92 7.07
C HIS A 39 14.42 -3.77 6.50
N LEU A 40 15.05 -2.75 5.90
CA LEU A 40 14.33 -1.67 5.20
C LEU A 40 13.63 -2.19 3.95
N ILE A 41 14.19 -3.20 3.27
CA ILE A 41 13.52 -3.90 2.17
C ILE A 41 12.28 -4.65 2.70
N LEU A 42 12.40 -5.36 3.82
CA LEU A 42 11.26 -6.02 4.45
C LEU A 42 10.17 -5.02 4.87
N PHE A 43 10.56 -3.89 5.43
CA PHE A 43 9.65 -2.79 5.77
C PHE A 43 8.90 -2.28 4.54
N ALA A 44 9.63 -2.05 3.43
CA ALA A 44 9.07 -1.63 2.15
C ALA A 44 8.00 -2.60 1.63
N LEU A 45 8.27 -3.90 1.73
CA LEU A 45 7.33 -4.95 1.31
C LEU A 45 6.06 -4.95 2.16
N LEU A 46 6.19 -4.84 3.49
CA LEU A 46 5.04 -4.78 4.39
C LEU A 46 4.19 -3.53 4.15
N LEU A 47 4.84 -2.39 3.92
CA LEU A 47 4.14 -1.15 3.61
C LEU A 47 3.47 -1.20 2.24
N GLY A 48 4.14 -1.75 1.22
CA GLY A 48 3.56 -1.98 -0.10
C GLY A 48 2.31 -2.87 -0.01
N LEU A 49 2.36 -3.91 0.81
CA LEU A 49 1.20 -4.76 1.10
C LEU A 49 0.07 -3.97 1.78
N ASN A 50 0.39 -3.04 2.69
CA ASN A 50 -0.60 -2.14 3.28
C ASN A 50 -1.30 -1.27 2.22
N PHE A 51 -0.56 -0.65 1.30
CA PHE A 51 -1.17 0.12 0.20
C PHE A 51 -2.07 -0.73 -0.69
N LEU A 52 -1.66 -1.96 -0.96
CA LEU A 52 -2.48 -2.90 -1.71
C LEU A 52 -3.80 -3.20 -0.99
N LEU A 53 -3.76 -3.46 0.31
CA LEU A 53 -4.97 -3.79 1.08
C LEU A 53 -5.87 -2.57 1.31
N ILE A 54 -5.30 -1.39 1.54
CA ILE A 54 -6.06 -0.14 1.66
C ILE A 54 -6.77 0.17 0.34
N GLY A 55 -6.11 -0.03 -0.80
CA GLY A 55 -6.75 0.14 -2.10
C GLY A 55 -7.85 -0.86 -2.37
N ALA A 56 -7.64 -2.11 -2.01
CA ALA A 56 -8.69 -3.12 -2.08
C ALA A 56 -9.93 -2.72 -1.25
N LEU A 57 -9.73 -2.20 -0.03
CA LEU A 57 -10.82 -1.65 0.77
C LEU A 57 -11.50 -0.47 0.11
N LEU A 58 -10.72 0.48 -0.43
CA LEU A 58 -11.25 1.66 -1.09
C LEU A 58 -12.09 1.30 -2.32
N ILE A 59 -11.66 0.31 -3.11
CA ILE A 59 -12.45 -0.25 -4.22
C ILE A 59 -13.78 -0.78 -3.70
N LEU A 60 -13.78 -1.59 -2.64
CA LEU A 60 -15.00 -2.17 -2.08
C LEU A 60 -15.96 -1.13 -1.50
N LEU A 61 -15.43 0.00 -1.01
CA LEU A 61 -16.21 1.11 -0.46
C LEU A 61 -16.78 2.02 -1.56
N VAL A 62 -15.93 2.49 -2.47
CA VAL A 62 -16.26 3.45 -3.52
C VAL A 62 -16.96 2.78 -4.70
N LYS A 63 -16.73 1.48 -4.89
CA LYS A 63 -17.26 0.68 -6.01
C LYS A 63 -16.80 1.18 -7.39
N ASN A 64 -15.62 1.79 -7.43
CA ASN A 64 -15.01 2.30 -8.65
C ASN A 64 -13.48 2.10 -8.56
N VAL A 65 -12.92 1.30 -9.47
CA VAL A 65 -11.50 0.93 -9.45
C VAL A 65 -10.63 2.10 -9.84
N GLU A 66 -11.03 2.83 -10.87
CA GLU A 66 -10.29 3.94 -11.45
C GLU A 66 -10.11 5.06 -10.41
N MET A 67 -11.18 5.37 -9.65
CA MET A 67 -11.13 6.35 -8.58
C MET A 67 -10.27 5.89 -7.39
N ALA A 68 -10.43 4.64 -6.95
CA ALA A 68 -9.63 4.10 -5.85
C ALA A 68 -8.13 4.03 -6.20
N PHE A 69 -7.82 3.59 -7.43
CA PHE A 69 -6.47 3.61 -7.96
C PHE A 69 -5.92 5.03 -8.05
N GLY A 70 -6.70 5.99 -8.57
CA GLY A 70 -6.28 7.38 -8.68
C GLY A 70 -5.87 7.97 -7.32
N PHE A 71 -6.66 7.75 -6.27
CA PHE A 71 -6.33 8.22 -4.93
C PHE A 71 -5.01 7.64 -4.42
N ILE A 72 -4.80 6.33 -4.57
CA ILE A 72 -3.59 5.68 -4.09
C ILE A 72 -2.38 6.02 -4.96
N ALA A 73 -2.53 6.08 -6.27
CA ALA A 73 -1.44 6.43 -7.18
C ALA A 73 -0.97 7.87 -6.94
N ILE A 74 -1.88 8.84 -6.78
CA ILE A 74 -1.52 10.22 -6.42
C ILE A 74 -0.76 10.22 -5.09
N TYR A 75 -1.29 9.53 -4.08
CA TYR A 75 -0.63 9.41 -2.78
C TYR A 75 0.79 8.85 -2.93
N THR A 76 0.96 7.71 -3.61
CA THR A 76 2.23 7.01 -3.75
C THR A 76 3.25 7.83 -4.54
N VAL A 77 2.83 8.52 -5.61
CA VAL A 77 3.71 9.38 -6.39
C VAL A 77 4.15 10.60 -5.59
N VAL A 78 3.24 11.25 -4.86
CA VAL A 78 3.60 12.40 -4.00
C VAL A 78 4.57 11.95 -2.92
N GLU A 79 4.30 10.84 -2.23
CA GLU A 79 5.21 10.25 -1.24
C GLU A 79 6.60 9.99 -1.85
N TYR A 80 6.66 9.40 -3.07
CA TYR A 80 7.90 9.13 -3.78
C TYR A 80 8.70 10.39 -4.13
N VAL A 81 8.07 11.37 -4.78
CA VAL A 81 8.75 12.58 -5.27
C VAL A 81 9.23 13.47 -4.13
N THR A 82 8.47 13.51 -3.03
CA THR A 82 8.77 14.38 -1.89
C THR A 82 9.67 13.70 -0.87
N ASN A 83 10.10 12.46 -1.14
CA ASN A 83 10.69 11.57 -0.14
C ASN A 83 9.88 11.54 1.18
N GLY A 84 8.57 11.72 1.11
CA GLY A 84 7.66 11.79 2.25
C GLY A 84 7.63 13.13 2.99
N GLU A 85 8.50 14.10 2.71
CA GLU A 85 8.63 15.35 3.51
C GLU A 85 7.35 16.18 3.60
N LEU A 86 6.43 16.05 2.64
CA LEU A 86 5.21 16.85 2.55
C LEU A 86 3.99 16.23 3.26
N ILE A 87 4.03 14.95 3.64
CA ILE A 87 2.86 14.23 4.17
C ILE A 87 3.14 13.79 5.62
N PRO A 88 2.37 14.21 6.65
CA PRO A 88 2.71 14.03 8.08
C PRO A 88 2.47 12.61 8.63
N TRP A 89 2.93 11.57 7.92
CA TRP A 89 2.71 10.15 8.23
C TRP A 89 4.06 9.38 8.26
N PRO A 90 4.13 8.11 8.71
CA PRO A 90 5.38 7.36 8.73
C PRO A 90 5.94 7.17 7.31
N HIS A 91 6.92 8.01 6.97
CA HIS A 91 7.46 8.16 5.63
C HIS A 91 8.24 6.93 5.17
N PHE A 92 7.95 6.46 3.97
CA PHE A 92 8.67 5.36 3.36
C PHE A 92 10.07 5.79 2.88
N PHE A 93 10.18 7.02 2.39
CA PHE A 93 11.39 7.50 1.72
C PHE A 93 12.27 8.40 2.59
N TYR A 94 11.69 9.12 3.55
CA TYR A 94 12.45 9.99 4.46
C TYR A 94 13.38 9.17 5.37
N LYS A 95 12.93 7.97 5.78
CA LYS A 95 13.62 7.15 6.79
C LYS A 95 14.72 6.22 6.29
N PHE A 96 15.00 6.16 4.98
CA PHE A 96 16.18 5.44 4.48
C PHE A 96 17.50 5.98 5.06
N ASN A 97 17.51 7.22 5.57
CA ASN A 97 18.70 7.85 6.14
C ASN A 97 18.66 8.04 7.66
N SER A 98 17.55 7.77 8.37
CA SER A 98 17.40 8.20 9.78
C SER A 98 16.62 7.25 10.70
N MET A 99 16.50 5.96 10.37
CA MET A 99 15.78 4.97 11.19
C MET A 99 16.55 4.55 12.47
N VAL A 100 17.38 5.43 13.04
CA VAL A 100 18.23 5.12 14.22
C VAL A 100 17.47 5.26 15.56
N ASP A 101 16.28 5.86 15.57
CA ASP A 101 15.53 6.14 16.80
C ASP A 101 14.59 5.00 17.22
N GLY A 102 15.16 3.86 17.66
CA GLY A 102 14.66 2.92 18.68
C GLY A 102 13.22 2.34 18.61
N ASN A 103 12.39 2.71 17.65
CA ASN A 103 10.96 2.43 17.61
C ASN A 103 10.55 1.57 16.41
N GLU A 104 11.53 0.99 15.72
CA GLU A 104 11.33 0.16 14.54
C GLU A 104 10.33 -0.98 14.81
N ALA A 105 10.53 -1.71 15.92
CA ALA A 105 9.68 -2.83 16.31
C ALA A 105 8.19 -2.44 16.41
N PHE A 106 7.89 -1.25 16.93
CA PHE A 106 6.53 -0.72 16.98
C PHE A 106 5.97 -0.46 15.58
N VAL A 107 6.76 0.11 14.67
CA VAL A 107 6.29 0.40 13.30
C VAL A 107 6.07 -0.89 12.51
N TYR A 108 6.93 -1.91 12.67
CA TYR A 108 6.70 -3.23 12.09
C TYR A 108 5.43 -3.87 12.66
N ALA A 109 5.24 -3.84 13.98
CA ALA A 109 4.05 -4.37 14.63
C ALA A 109 2.77 -3.66 14.15
N ALA A 110 2.81 -2.34 14.02
CA ALA A 110 1.70 -1.54 13.50
C ALA A 110 1.37 -1.90 12.04
N ASN A 111 2.39 -2.08 11.18
CA ASN A 111 2.19 -2.52 9.79
C ASN A 111 1.56 -3.92 9.71
N ILE A 112 2.02 -4.85 10.53
CA ILE A 112 1.46 -6.21 10.57
C ILE A 112 0.01 -6.17 11.05
N LEU A 113 -0.27 -5.38 12.10
CA LEU A 113 -1.62 -5.21 12.63
C LEU A 113 -2.56 -4.60 11.59
N SER A 114 -2.13 -3.57 10.85
CA SER A 114 -2.95 -2.97 9.80
C SER A 114 -3.23 -3.95 8.65
N ILE A 115 -2.27 -4.79 8.27
CA ILE A 115 -2.47 -5.87 7.29
C ILE A 115 -3.56 -6.83 7.76
N VAL A 116 -3.50 -7.26 9.02
CA VAL A 116 -4.48 -8.19 9.61
C VAL A 116 -5.87 -7.57 9.61
N ILE A 117 -6.00 -6.34 10.11
CA ILE A 117 -7.28 -5.62 10.16
C ILE A 117 -7.86 -5.43 8.75
N ALA A 118 -7.05 -4.96 7.80
CA ALA A 118 -7.49 -4.71 6.44
C ALA A 118 -7.98 -6.00 5.76
N SER A 119 -7.25 -7.10 5.94
CA SER A 119 -7.62 -8.42 5.43
C SER A 119 -8.97 -8.90 5.98
N LEU A 120 -9.22 -8.72 7.29
CA LEU A 120 -10.50 -9.07 7.92
C LEU A 120 -11.65 -8.22 7.38
N LEU A 121 -11.44 -6.92 7.19
CA LEU A 121 -12.45 -6.01 6.64
C LEU A 121 -12.79 -6.34 5.17
N ILE A 122 -11.78 -6.63 4.34
CA ILE A 122 -11.97 -7.07 2.95
C ILE A 122 -12.79 -8.36 2.92
N ARG A 123 -12.40 -9.36 3.71
CA ARG A 123 -13.13 -10.63 3.79
C ARG A 123 -14.59 -10.41 4.16
N ARG A 124 -14.85 -9.62 5.20
CA ARG A 124 -16.21 -9.29 5.65
C ARG A 124 -17.02 -8.67 4.52
N LYS A 125 -16.46 -7.70 3.79
CA LYS A 125 -17.14 -7.02 2.68
C LYS A 125 -17.42 -7.90 1.47
N LEU A 126 -16.59 -8.92 1.22
CA LEU A 126 -16.85 -9.89 0.17
C LEU A 126 -17.96 -10.88 0.55
N THR A 127 -18.11 -11.18 1.84
CA THR A 127 -19.13 -12.12 2.35
C THR A 127 -20.50 -11.49 2.61
N GLU A 128 -20.58 -10.21 2.99
CA GLU A 128 -21.83 -9.41 3.15
C GLU A 128 -22.56 -9.22 1.82
#